data_AF-A0A517VNG1-F1
#
_entry.id   AF-A0A517VNG1-F1
#
_cell.length_a   1.000
_cell.length_b   1.000
_cell.length_c   1.000
_cell.angle_alpha   90.00
_cell.angle_beta   90.00
_cell.angle_gamma   90.00
#
_symmetry.space_group_name_H-M   'P 1'
#
loop_
_entity.id
_entity.type
_entity.pdbx_description
1 polymer ?
#
loop_
_entity_poly.entity_id
_entity_poly.type
_entity_poly.pdbx_seq_one_letter_code
_entity_poly.pdbx_strand_id
1 'polypeptide(L)'
;MKRLHGRPARYLRMMFCAAGLVCCGCQTVPVTSLAFLPEVGSIQKTTEPHYEEPADSLPASPYNQQANKLVQQALEHYSNGELKRAKVLLASARDIDPGHSGTFEIEAQLSYDMGDRNQFLQSLRAIRAASPHDSDKQSAIGTLFFQAGQTQEGIACLKRAIELKPYDENYALKLAAFYEQAGRTDEAQQVLLKALHTTPGSRRLPIALGRICEASQQWSQASVYYAMVVNHFPENHVWRKQRARCLYYSGNFTAAFEEFSTCQKNDPESLSLAEMIAFGDAALQIGNLEQAQLLFDDISVKHQRELLHVEILRGLCAINRGQSTSAKNIIATARKKWPTDETLLEVAALIPPEQFTVR
;
A
#
# COMPACT_ATOMS: atom_id res chain seq x y z
N MET A 1 29.30 -34.12 -5.58
CA MET A 1 28.71 -32.80 -5.93
C MET A 1 27.79 -32.35 -4.80
N LYS A 2 28.27 -31.50 -3.88
CA LYS A 2 27.41 -30.90 -2.85
C LYS A 2 26.64 -29.74 -3.50
N ARG A 3 25.31 -29.84 -3.60
CA ARG A 3 24.46 -28.73 -4.02
C ARG A 3 24.65 -27.57 -3.04
N LEU A 4 25.10 -26.41 -3.54
CA LEU A 4 25.34 -25.18 -2.79
C LEU A 4 24.01 -24.50 -2.43
N HIS A 5 23.15 -25.15 -1.65
CA HIS A 5 21.95 -24.54 -1.10
C HIS A 5 22.33 -23.73 0.15
N GLY A 6 22.51 -22.41 0.04
CA GLY A 6 22.45 -21.53 1.23
C GLY A 6 23.40 -20.33 1.31
N ARG A 7 24.42 -20.20 0.47
CA ARG A 7 25.35 -19.04 0.53
C ARG A 7 24.95 -17.81 -0.30
N PRO A 8 24.44 -17.90 -1.55
CA PRO A 8 24.07 -16.71 -2.32
C PRO A 8 22.86 -15.95 -1.73
N ALA A 9 21.96 -16.66 -1.04
CA ALA A 9 20.77 -16.06 -0.41
C ALA A 9 21.09 -15.10 0.75
N ARG A 10 22.27 -15.20 1.39
CA ARG A 10 22.66 -14.31 2.49
C ARG A 10 23.05 -12.91 1.99
N TYR A 11 23.70 -12.81 0.83
CA TYR A 11 24.18 -11.54 0.27
C TYR A 11 23.05 -10.74 -0.38
N LEU A 12 22.13 -11.41 -1.08
CA LEU A 12 20.93 -10.78 -1.63
C LEU A 12 19.98 -10.25 -0.53
N ARG A 13 19.84 -10.97 0.59
CA ARG A 13 19.07 -10.48 1.75
C ARG A 13 19.69 -9.22 2.39
N MET A 14 21.01 -9.14 2.49
CA MET A 14 21.68 -7.96 3.08
C MET A 14 21.62 -6.72 2.19
N MET A 15 21.69 -6.89 0.86
CA MET A 15 21.74 -5.75 -0.06
C MET A 15 20.36 -5.14 -0.35
N PHE A 16 19.29 -5.94 -0.40
CA PHE A 16 17.94 -5.43 -0.60
C PHE A 16 17.33 -4.77 0.66
N CYS A 17 17.89 -5.00 1.86
CA CYS A 17 17.57 -4.20 3.04
C CYS A 17 18.04 -2.74 2.90
N ALA A 18 19.10 -2.46 2.14
CA ALA A 18 19.67 -1.10 2.00
C ALA A 18 18.99 -0.26 0.91
N ALA A 19 18.28 -0.89 -0.04
CA ALA A 19 17.53 -0.19 -1.10
C ALA A 19 16.05 0.07 -0.75
N GLY A 20 15.62 -0.29 0.46
CA GLY A 20 14.28 -0.04 1.00
C GLY A 20 14.04 1.39 1.42
N LEU A 21 14.43 2.38 0.61
CA LEU A 21 13.87 3.73 0.68
C LEU A 21 12.59 3.73 -0.16
N VAL A 22 11.51 3.19 0.42
CA VAL A 22 10.17 3.64 0.05
C VAL A 22 10.14 5.10 0.47
N CYS A 23 10.41 5.98 -0.49
CA CYS A 23 10.29 7.40 -0.32
C CYS A 23 8.87 7.66 0.17
N CYS A 24 8.76 8.11 1.41
CA CYS A 24 7.55 8.54 2.06
C CYS A 24 6.99 9.70 1.22
N GLY A 25 6.09 9.38 0.29
CA GLY A 25 5.35 10.33 -0.52
C GLY A 25 4.31 11.04 0.34
N CYS A 26 4.76 11.75 1.39
CA CYS A 26 4.00 12.83 2.00
C CYS A 26 4.04 14.01 1.02
N GLN A 27 3.26 13.92 -0.05
CA GLN A 27 2.71 15.14 -0.62
C GLN A 27 1.67 15.62 0.38
N THR A 28 2.07 16.63 1.14
CA THR A 28 1.15 17.51 1.87
C THR A 28 0.10 17.99 0.88
N VAL A 29 -1.10 17.40 0.94
CA VAL A 29 -2.28 18.00 0.32
C VAL A 29 -2.63 19.19 1.22
N PRO A 30 -2.54 20.44 0.74
CA PRO A 30 -3.10 21.55 1.50
C PRO A 30 -4.61 21.28 1.66
N VAL A 31 -5.10 21.41 2.89
CA VAL A 31 -6.53 21.31 3.19
C VAL A 31 -7.22 22.54 2.62
N THR A 32 -7.54 22.49 1.33
CA THR A 32 -8.49 23.40 0.66
C THR A 32 -9.76 22.66 0.23
N SER A 33 -9.98 21.43 0.71
CA SER A 33 -11.11 20.58 0.30
C SER A 33 -12.30 20.56 1.29
N LEU A 34 -12.48 21.61 2.09
CA LEU A 34 -13.74 21.85 2.82
C LEU A 34 -14.62 22.93 2.17
N ALA A 35 -14.29 23.39 0.96
CA ALA A 35 -15.15 24.25 0.17
C ALA A 35 -15.91 23.42 -0.88
N PHE A 36 -17.22 23.63 -0.96
CA PHE A 36 -18.21 23.11 -1.92
C PHE A 36 -18.75 21.69 -1.70
N LEU A 37 -19.82 21.61 -0.89
CA LEU A 37 -21.00 20.82 -1.29
C LEU A 37 -21.68 21.60 -2.44
N PRO A 38 -22.04 20.98 -3.58
CA PRO A 38 -22.63 21.72 -4.68
C PRO A 38 -24.08 22.12 -4.37
N GLU A 39 -24.41 23.34 -4.77
CA GLU A 39 -25.76 23.91 -4.79
C GLU A 39 -26.71 23.08 -5.68
N VAL A 40 -27.98 23.15 -5.29
CA VAL A 40 -29.16 22.63 -5.97
C VAL A 40 -29.30 23.26 -7.37
N GLY A 41 -29.40 22.45 -8.44
CA GLY A 41 -29.70 22.95 -9.78
C GLY A 41 -29.74 21.92 -10.92
N SER A 42 -30.91 21.31 -11.12
CA SER A 42 -31.50 20.80 -12.38
C SER A 42 -30.63 20.13 -13.47
N ILE A 43 -30.77 18.80 -13.65
CA ILE A 43 -30.66 18.12 -14.96
C ILE A 43 -31.74 17.02 -15.08
N GLN A 44 -32.30 16.91 -16.29
CA GLN A 44 -33.49 16.16 -16.70
C GLN A 44 -33.37 14.63 -16.70
N LYS A 45 -34.55 13.99 -16.64
CA LYS A 45 -34.92 12.57 -16.70
C LYS A 45 -34.14 11.68 -17.69
N THR A 46 -33.82 10.46 -17.24
CA THR A 46 -34.05 9.19 -18.00
C THR A 46 -34.19 7.98 -17.05
N THR A 47 -35.43 7.50 -16.91
CA THR A 47 -35.95 6.09 -16.87
C THR A 47 -35.30 4.97 -16.03
N GLU A 48 -35.99 4.61 -14.92
CA GLU A 48 -36.40 3.29 -14.33
C GLU A 48 -35.44 2.06 -14.19
N PRO A 49 -35.67 1.09 -13.26
CA PRO A 49 -36.85 0.88 -12.40
C PRO A 49 -36.59 0.73 -10.87
N HIS A 50 -37.70 0.88 -10.16
CA HIS A 50 -37.97 0.80 -8.72
C HIS A 50 -37.30 -0.34 -7.93
N TYR A 51 -36.73 0.05 -6.78
CA TYR A 51 -37.17 -0.45 -5.48
C TYR A 51 -37.33 0.77 -4.56
N GLU A 52 -38.56 1.26 -4.44
CA GLU A 52 -38.97 2.18 -3.37
C GLU A 52 -39.31 1.35 -2.13
N GLU A 53 -38.67 1.67 -1.01
CA GLU A 53 -39.42 2.09 0.18
C GLU A 53 -38.63 3.20 0.90
N PRO A 54 -39.33 4.21 1.44
CA PRO A 54 -38.79 5.54 1.65
C PRO A 54 -37.93 5.61 2.91
N ALA A 55 -36.73 6.19 2.79
CA ALA A 55 -36.14 6.88 3.93
C ALA A 55 -37.07 8.05 4.24
N ASP A 56 -37.86 7.92 5.31
CA ASP A 56 -38.62 9.02 5.90
C ASP A 56 -37.72 10.26 5.97
N SER A 57 -37.91 11.17 5.03
CA SER A 57 -37.64 12.58 5.24
C SER A 57 -38.64 13.02 6.29
N LEU A 58 -38.29 12.80 7.56
CA LEU A 58 -38.99 13.40 8.69
C LEU A 58 -39.27 14.85 8.31
N PRO A 59 -40.53 15.31 8.33
CA PRO A 59 -40.84 16.69 8.00
C PRO A 59 -39.93 17.57 8.85
N ALA A 60 -39.20 18.48 8.20
CA ALA A 60 -38.20 19.32 8.87
C ALA A 60 -38.89 20.02 10.04
N SER A 61 -38.63 19.52 11.25
CA SER A 61 -39.19 20.05 12.48
C SER A 61 -38.94 21.57 12.52
N PRO A 62 -39.91 22.41 12.91
CA PRO A 62 -39.70 23.85 13.03
C PRO A 62 -38.47 24.20 13.87
N TYR A 63 -38.17 23.38 14.88
CA TYR A 63 -36.96 23.46 15.70
C TYR A 63 -35.67 23.34 14.87
N ASN A 64 -35.64 22.38 13.92
CA ASN A 64 -34.49 22.18 13.03
C ASN A 64 -34.33 23.35 12.05
N GLN A 65 -35.43 23.95 11.58
CA GLN A 65 -35.35 25.11 10.68
C GLN A 65 -34.76 26.34 11.38
N GLN A 66 -35.15 26.58 12.63
CA GLN A 66 -34.61 27.69 13.42
C GLN A 66 -33.15 27.45 13.80
N ALA A 67 -32.78 26.23 14.20
CA ALA A 67 -31.39 25.84 14.45
C ALA A 67 -30.53 25.98 13.18
N ASN A 68 -31.01 25.51 12.02
CA ASN A 68 -30.33 25.65 10.73
C ASN A 68 -30.03 27.12 10.41
N LYS A 69 -30.98 28.04 10.64
CA LYS A 69 -30.77 29.47 10.39
C LYS A 69 -29.67 30.05 11.27
N LEU A 70 -29.65 29.69 12.55
CA LEU A 70 -28.60 30.12 13.48
C LEU A 70 -27.23 29.55 13.11
N VAL A 71 -27.18 28.30 12.65
CA VAL A 71 -25.94 27.67 12.16
C VAL A 71 -25.42 28.39 10.91
N GLN A 72 -26.28 28.76 9.97
CA GLN A 72 -25.89 29.54 8.79
C GLN A 72 -25.32 30.93 9.18
N GLN A 73 -25.98 31.63 10.10
CA GLN A 73 -25.44 32.90 10.63
C GLN A 73 -24.10 32.70 11.36
N ALA A 74 -23.97 31.62 12.13
CA ALA A 74 -22.72 31.30 12.80
C ALA A 74 -21.58 31.02 11.81
N LEU A 75 -21.88 30.34 10.69
CA LEU A 75 -20.95 30.10 9.59
C LEU A 75 -20.48 31.41 8.95
N GLU A 76 -21.39 32.35 8.68
CA GLU A 76 -21.05 33.68 8.14
C GLU A 76 -20.10 34.41 9.10
N HIS A 77 -20.45 34.50 10.38
CA HIS A 77 -19.59 35.14 11.38
C HIS A 77 -18.24 34.43 11.54
N TYR A 78 -18.22 33.10 11.47
CA TYR A 78 -16.98 32.31 11.49
C TYR A 78 -16.09 32.62 10.29
N SER A 79 -16.66 32.68 9.07
CA SER A 79 -15.93 33.03 7.85
C SER A 79 -15.36 34.45 7.87
N ASN A 80 -16.03 35.37 8.58
CA ASN A 80 -15.59 36.74 8.81
C ASN A 80 -14.56 36.86 9.97
N GLY A 81 -14.14 35.76 10.59
CA GLY A 81 -13.20 35.75 11.71
C GLY A 81 -13.80 36.18 13.06
N GLU A 82 -15.12 36.38 13.12
CA GLU A 82 -15.84 36.81 14.32
C GLU A 82 -16.18 35.63 15.25
N LEU A 83 -15.15 34.89 15.69
CA LEU A 83 -15.27 33.61 16.39
C LEU A 83 -16.16 33.66 17.65
N LYS A 84 -16.14 34.77 18.38
CA LYS A 84 -16.97 34.94 19.60
C LYS A 84 -18.47 35.00 19.26
N ARG A 85 -18.84 35.68 18.17
CA ARG A 85 -20.24 35.80 17.73
C ARG A 85 -20.75 34.47 17.19
N ALA A 86 -19.92 33.78 16.40
CA ALA A 86 -20.20 32.43 15.95
C ALA A 86 -20.48 31.49 17.14
N LYS A 87 -19.64 31.52 18.20
CA LYS A 87 -19.83 30.68 19.40
C LYS A 87 -21.14 30.96 20.14
N VAL A 88 -21.58 32.23 20.23
CA VAL A 88 -22.87 32.59 20.86
C VAL A 88 -24.03 32.05 20.03
N LEU A 89 -23.99 32.21 18.70
CA LEU A 89 -25.04 31.70 17.80
C LEU A 89 -25.15 30.17 17.84
N LEU A 90 -24.01 29.48 17.92
CA LEU A 90 -23.97 28.01 18.07
C LEU A 90 -24.54 27.56 19.43
N ALA A 91 -24.27 28.30 20.51
CA ALA A 91 -24.89 28.03 21.80
C ALA A 91 -26.42 28.16 21.74
N SER A 92 -26.93 29.23 21.11
CA SER A 92 -28.36 29.39 20.89
C SER A 92 -28.96 28.31 19.99
N ALA A 93 -28.24 27.88 18.96
CA ALA A 93 -28.67 26.76 18.10
C ALA A 93 -28.78 25.45 18.90
N ARG A 94 -27.84 25.21 19.82
CA ARG A 94 -27.87 24.04 20.72
C ARG A 94 -29.03 24.10 21.72
N ASP A 95 -29.33 25.26 22.28
CA ASP A 95 -30.44 25.41 23.23
C ASP A 95 -31.80 25.11 22.56
N ILE A 96 -31.92 25.36 21.26
CA ILE A 96 -33.13 25.10 20.47
C ILE A 96 -33.21 23.64 20.05
N ASP A 97 -32.11 23.08 19.54
CA ASP A 97 -32.01 21.67 19.16
C ASP A 97 -30.68 21.08 19.66
N PRO A 98 -30.69 20.43 20.84
CA PRO A 98 -29.50 19.78 21.40
C PRO A 98 -28.97 18.62 20.55
N GLY A 99 -29.74 18.10 19.59
CA GLY A 99 -29.34 17.00 18.70
C GLY A 99 -28.87 17.46 17.32
N HIS A 100 -28.84 18.77 17.06
CA HIS A 100 -28.58 19.29 15.72
C HIS A 100 -27.14 19.01 15.25
N SER A 101 -26.98 18.11 14.27
CA SER A 101 -25.65 17.73 13.78
C SER A 101 -24.85 18.91 13.22
N GLY A 102 -25.52 19.84 12.53
CA GLY A 102 -24.90 21.02 11.95
C GLY A 102 -24.27 21.93 13.00
N THR A 103 -24.88 22.07 14.18
CA THR A 103 -24.31 22.86 15.29
C THR A 103 -22.97 22.27 15.71
N PHE A 104 -22.94 20.96 15.95
CA PHE A 104 -21.73 20.30 16.41
C PHE A 104 -20.62 20.26 15.35
N GLU A 105 -20.96 20.19 14.06
CA GLU A 105 -20.00 20.25 12.96
C GLU A 105 -19.26 21.60 12.95
N ILE A 106 -19.98 22.72 13.06
CA ILE A 106 -19.35 24.04 13.09
C ILE A 106 -18.58 24.26 14.39
N GLU A 107 -19.08 23.76 15.53
CA GLU A 107 -18.36 23.83 16.79
C GLU A 107 -17.07 23.01 16.80
N ALA A 108 -17.07 21.85 16.16
CA ALA A 108 -15.85 21.06 15.96
C ALA A 108 -14.85 21.87 15.14
N GLN A 109 -15.26 22.41 13.99
CA GLN A 109 -14.38 23.22 13.14
C GLN A 109 -13.80 24.43 13.90
N LEU A 110 -14.66 25.17 14.59
CA LEU A 110 -14.29 26.33 15.39
C LEU A 110 -13.28 25.95 16.49
N SER A 111 -13.51 24.84 17.18
CA SER A 111 -12.63 24.37 18.26
C SER A 111 -11.29 23.88 17.73
N TYR A 112 -11.28 23.25 16.55
CA TYR A 112 -10.07 22.83 15.85
C TYR A 112 -9.18 24.03 15.52
N ASP A 113 -9.76 25.10 14.96
CA ASP A 113 -9.01 26.31 14.61
C ASP A 113 -8.51 27.09 15.82
N MET A 114 -9.28 27.09 16.91
CA MET A 114 -8.85 27.67 18.19
C MET A 114 -7.81 26.81 18.92
N GLY A 115 -7.51 25.61 18.44
CA GLY A 115 -6.64 24.65 19.12
C GLY A 115 -7.24 24.07 20.42
N ASP A 116 -8.54 24.26 20.65
CA ASP A 116 -9.23 23.69 21.81
C ASP A 116 -9.57 22.22 21.54
N ARG A 117 -8.58 21.36 21.81
CA ARG A 117 -8.70 19.92 21.62
C ARG A 117 -9.82 19.30 22.46
N ASN A 118 -10.10 19.82 23.65
CA ASN A 118 -11.12 19.23 24.53
C ASN A 118 -12.52 19.49 23.97
N GLN A 119 -12.80 20.74 23.58
CA GLN A 119 -14.07 21.10 22.97
C GLN A 119 -14.25 20.40 21.62
N PHE A 120 -13.18 20.30 20.82
CA PHE A 120 -13.19 19.54 19.56
C PHE A 120 -13.64 18.09 19.75
N LEU A 121 -13.02 17.36 20.68
CA LEU A 121 -13.37 15.96 20.94
C LEU A 121 -14.78 15.80 21.50
N GLN A 122 -15.25 16.76 22.31
CA GLN A 122 -16.63 16.76 22.80
C GLN A 122 -17.63 16.92 21.65
N SER A 123 -17.37 17.86 20.73
CA SER A 123 -18.22 18.06 19.54
C SER A 123 -18.25 16.80 18.67
N LEU A 124 -17.11 16.15 18.40
CA LEU A 124 -17.09 14.90 17.63
C LEU A 124 -17.94 13.79 18.25
N ARG A 125 -17.89 13.64 19.58
CA ARG A 125 -18.71 12.63 20.30
C ARG A 125 -20.21 12.95 20.18
N ALA A 126 -20.57 14.23 20.20
CA ALA A 126 -21.94 14.67 20.01
C ALA A 126 -22.43 14.42 18.56
N ILE A 127 -21.62 14.73 17.54
CA ILE A 127 -21.95 14.39 16.14
C ILE A 127 -22.13 12.87 16.00
N ARG A 128 -21.25 12.06 16.59
CA ARG A 128 -21.35 10.59 16.56
C ARG A 128 -22.66 10.10 17.16
N ALA A 129 -23.10 10.69 18.28
CA ALA A 129 -24.34 10.33 18.95
C ALA A 129 -25.59 10.77 18.16
N ALA A 130 -25.52 11.90 17.45
CA ALA A 130 -26.59 12.42 16.61
C ALA A 130 -26.73 11.67 15.27
N SER A 131 -25.66 11.02 14.79
CA SER A 131 -25.64 10.32 13.50
C SER A 131 -25.19 8.85 13.59
N PRO A 132 -25.84 7.98 14.41
CA PRO A 132 -25.37 6.61 14.67
C PRO A 132 -25.57 5.62 13.50
N HIS A 133 -26.42 5.99 12.52
CA HIS A 133 -26.78 5.15 11.37
C HIS A 133 -26.27 5.67 10.02
N ASP A 134 -25.49 6.75 10.02
CA ASP A 134 -24.88 7.32 8.82
C ASP A 134 -23.44 6.82 8.68
N SER A 135 -23.21 5.84 7.80
CA SER A 135 -21.90 5.21 7.63
C SER A 135 -20.82 6.19 7.17
N ASP A 136 -21.18 7.15 6.32
CA ASP A 136 -20.26 8.14 5.76
C ASP A 136 -19.84 9.13 6.83
N LYS A 137 -20.79 9.60 7.66
CA LYS A 137 -20.48 10.41 8.84
C LYS A 137 -19.65 9.65 9.87
N GLN A 138 -19.97 8.39 10.15
CA GLN A 138 -19.16 7.56 11.05
C GLN A 138 -17.71 7.42 10.54
N SER A 139 -17.52 7.22 9.23
CA SER A 139 -16.18 7.19 8.62
C SER A 139 -15.43 8.52 8.71
N ALA A 140 -16.12 9.64 8.48
CA ALA A 140 -15.54 10.98 8.58
C ALA A 140 -15.13 11.31 10.01
N ILE A 141 -16.03 11.14 10.98
CA ILE A 141 -15.77 11.36 12.41
C ILE A 141 -14.68 10.43 12.92
N GLY A 142 -14.68 9.17 12.46
CA GLY A 142 -13.64 8.21 12.79
C GLY A 142 -12.25 8.69 12.36
N THR A 143 -12.17 9.33 11.19
CA THR A 143 -10.93 9.94 10.68
C THR A 143 -10.48 11.12 11.54
N LEU A 144 -11.42 11.99 11.94
CA LEU A 144 -11.12 13.13 12.80
C LEU A 144 -10.66 12.69 14.21
N PHE A 145 -11.29 11.68 14.80
CA PHE A 145 -10.83 11.12 16.08
C PHE A 145 -9.41 10.56 15.96
N PHE A 146 -9.13 9.81 14.89
CA PHE A 146 -7.82 9.22 14.67
C PHE A 146 -6.73 10.29 14.52
N GLN A 147 -6.98 11.34 13.73
CA GLN A 147 -6.07 12.49 13.58
C GLN A 147 -5.86 13.24 14.90
N ALA A 148 -6.90 13.34 15.72
CA ALA A 148 -6.83 13.90 17.07
C ALA A 148 -6.27 12.90 18.11
N GLY A 149 -5.57 11.85 17.69
CA GLY A 149 -4.91 10.87 18.56
C GLY A 149 -5.85 9.98 19.39
N GLN A 150 -7.17 10.06 19.18
CA GLN A 150 -8.16 9.19 19.80
C GLN A 150 -8.36 7.94 18.95
N THR A 151 -7.28 7.15 18.81
CA THR A 151 -7.21 5.98 17.91
C THR A 151 -8.36 4.98 18.13
N GLN A 152 -8.68 4.66 19.39
CA GLN A 152 -9.74 3.69 19.70
C GLN A 152 -11.14 4.20 19.32
N GLU A 153 -11.41 5.49 19.52
CA GLU A 153 -12.67 6.09 19.09
C GLU A 153 -12.78 6.12 17.57
N GLY A 154 -11.68 6.43 16.87
CA GLY A 154 -11.62 6.40 15.41
C GLY A 154 -11.91 5.01 14.84
N ILE A 155 -11.29 3.98 15.41
CA ILE A 155 -11.52 2.57 15.07
C ILE A 155 -12.98 2.17 15.32
N ALA A 156 -13.58 2.57 16.45
CA ALA A 156 -14.97 2.26 16.77
C ALA A 156 -15.95 2.84 15.74
N CYS A 157 -15.72 4.08 15.29
CA CYS A 157 -16.58 4.69 14.27
C CYS A 157 -16.47 3.96 12.92
N LEU A 158 -15.26 3.54 12.52
CA LEU A 158 -15.10 2.77 11.28
C LEU A 158 -15.69 1.36 11.35
N LYS A 159 -15.59 0.70 12.51
CA LYS A 159 -16.31 -0.57 12.72
C LYS A 159 -17.82 -0.38 12.54
N ARG A 160 -18.37 0.71 13.07
CA ARG A 160 -19.79 1.04 12.88
C ARG A 160 -20.12 1.31 11.41
N ALA A 161 -19.26 2.02 10.67
CA ALA A 161 -19.44 2.25 9.24
C ALA A 161 -19.47 0.93 8.44
N ILE A 162 -18.60 -0.03 8.78
CA ILE A 162 -18.57 -1.37 8.16
C ILE A 162 -19.83 -2.17 8.51
N GLU A 163 -20.31 -2.11 9.75
CA GLU A 163 -21.57 -2.76 10.14
C GLU A 163 -22.77 -2.24 9.33
N LEU A 164 -22.79 -0.93 9.04
CA LEU A 164 -23.87 -0.28 8.27
C LEU A 164 -23.80 -0.57 6.77
N LYS A 165 -22.59 -0.62 6.18
CA LYS A 165 -22.37 -0.97 4.76
C LYS A 165 -21.22 -1.97 4.63
N PRO A 166 -21.47 -3.28 4.86
CA PRO A 166 -20.41 -4.30 4.88
C PRO A 166 -19.77 -4.61 3.52
N TYR A 167 -20.39 -4.16 2.43
CA TYR A 167 -19.91 -4.32 1.05
C TYR A 167 -19.04 -3.15 0.57
N ASP A 168 -19.00 -2.03 1.31
CA ASP A 168 -18.12 -0.90 0.96
C ASP A 168 -16.70 -1.14 1.47
N GLU A 169 -15.85 -1.61 0.55
CA GLU A 169 -14.44 -1.88 0.81
C GLU A 169 -13.65 -0.65 1.31
N ASN A 170 -14.12 0.59 1.06
CA ASN A 170 -13.40 1.80 1.46
C ASN A 170 -13.29 1.91 2.98
N TYR A 171 -14.33 1.50 3.71
CA TYR A 171 -14.31 1.51 5.18
C TYR A 171 -13.36 0.44 5.73
N ALA A 172 -13.34 -0.75 5.13
CA ALA A 172 -12.41 -1.81 5.51
C ALA A 172 -10.95 -1.43 5.24
N LEU A 173 -10.66 -0.85 4.08
CA LEU A 173 -9.33 -0.34 3.72
C LEU A 173 -8.88 0.76 4.69
N LYS A 174 -9.76 1.70 5.03
CA LYS A 174 -9.45 2.77 5.97
C LYS A 174 -9.22 2.22 7.39
N LEU A 175 -10.04 1.27 7.84
CA LEU A 175 -9.88 0.64 9.15
C LEU A 175 -8.57 -0.15 9.23
N ALA A 176 -8.20 -0.86 8.17
CA ALA A 176 -6.92 -1.56 8.08
C ALA A 176 -5.74 -0.58 8.19
N ALA A 177 -5.80 0.56 7.48
CA ALA A 177 -4.77 1.59 7.58
C ALA A 177 -4.63 2.17 9.01
N PHE A 178 -5.75 2.35 9.73
CA PHE A 178 -5.71 2.80 11.12
C PHE A 178 -5.07 1.77 12.04
N TYR A 179 -5.33 0.48 11.80
CA TYR A 179 -4.66 -0.59 12.53
C TYR A 179 -3.17 -0.67 12.21
N GLU A 180 -2.75 -0.56 10.95
CA GLU A 180 -1.33 -0.53 10.57
C GLU A 180 -0.58 0.61 11.27
N GLN A 181 -1.15 1.83 11.24
CA GLN A 181 -0.54 2.99 11.90
C GLN A 181 -0.54 2.85 13.43
N ALA A 182 -1.45 2.07 14.00
CA ALA A 182 -1.45 1.71 15.43
C ALA A 182 -0.53 0.51 15.76
N GLY A 183 0.20 -0.06 14.78
CA GLY A 183 1.05 -1.24 14.96
C GLY A 183 0.27 -2.56 15.14
N ARG A 184 -1.03 -2.57 14.84
CA ARG A 184 -1.96 -3.69 15.02
C ARG A 184 -2.16 -4.46 13.72
N THR A 185 -1.06 -4.94 13.13
CA THR A 185 -1.03 -5.53 11.78
C THR A 185 -1.96 -6.73 11.61
N ASP A 186 -2.06 -7.61 12.62
CA ASP A 186 -2.93 -8.79 12.55
C ASP A 186 -4.42 -8.41 12.43
N GLU A 187 -4.84 -7.36 13.12
CA GLU A 187 -6.22 -6.87 13.04
C GLU A 187 -6.51 -6.17 11.70
N ALA A 188 -5.51 -5.48 11.13
CA ALA A 188 -5.60 -4.95 9.78
C ALA A 188 -5.87 -6.07 8.76
N GLN A 189 -5.11 -7.17 8.84
CA GLN A 189 -5.32 -8.33 7.98
C GLN A 189 -6.71 -8.95 8.16
N GLN A 190 -7.15 -9.15 9.42
CA GLN A 190 -8.47 -9.75 9.70
C GLN A 190 -9.62 -8.92 9.13
N VAL A 191 -9.55 -7.59 9.21
CA VAL A 191 -10.58 -6.72 8.63
C VAL A 191 -10.63 -6.86 7.11
N LEU A 192 -9.47 -6.83 6.45
CA LEU A 192 -9.42 -6.96 4.99
C LEU A 192 -9.86 -8.35 4.51
N LEU A 193 -9.53 -9.41 5.25
CA LEU A 193 -9.99 -10.77 4.96
C LEU A 193 -11.52 -10.87 5.04
N LYS A 194 -12.14 -10.30 6.09
CA LYS A 194 -13.60 -10.24 6.20
C LYS A 194 -14.23 -9.46 5.06
N ALA A 195 -13.65 -8.31 4.71
CA ALA A 195 -14.13 -7.50 3.59
C ALA A 195 -13.98 -8.22 2.25
N LEU A 196 -12.95 -9.05 2.09
CA LEU A 196 -12.75 -9.83 0.85
C LEU A 196 -13.84 -10.88 0.68
N HIS A 197 -14.36 -11.44 1.78
CA HIS A 197 -15.50 -12.35 1.75
C HIS A 197 -16.81 -11.64 1.38
N THR A 198 -17.02 -10.39 1.82
CA THR A 198 -18.23 -9.62 1.50
C THR A 198 -18.16 -8.92 0.14
N THR A 199 -16.95 -8.67 -0.37
CA THR A 199 -16.71 -8.02 -1.66
C THR A 199 -15.73 -8.83 -2.54
N PRO A 200 -16.13 -10.02 -3.06
CA PRO A 200 -15.22 -10.94 -3.76
C PRO A 200 -14.60 -10.40 -5.06
N GLY A 201 -15.23 -9.40 -5.69
CA GLY A 201 -14.74 -8.75 -6.92
C GLY A 201 -13.70 -7.65 -6.68
N SER A 202 -13.35 -7.37 -5.44
CA SER A 202 -12.38 -6.32 -5.12
C SER A 202 -10.96 -6.71 -5.53
N ARG A 203 -10.32 -5.87 -6.33
CA ARG A 203 -8.86 -5.93 -6.53
C ARG A 203 -8.09 -5.21 -5.43
N ARG A 204 -8.69 -4.21 -4.78
CA ARG A 204 -8.00 -3.35 -3.81
C ARG A 204 -7.72 -4.07 -2.50
N LEU A 205 -8.65 -4.93 -2.07
CA LEU A 205 -8.50 -5.73 -0.85
C LEU A 205 -7.32 -6.72 -0.91
N PRO A 206 -7.17 -7.59 -1.93
CA PRO A 206 -6.00 -8.47 -2.02
C PRO A 206 -4.69 -7.69 -2.21
N ILE A 207 -4.71 -6.54 -2.90
CA ILE A 207 -3.52 -5.66 -2.97
C ILE A 207 -3.11 -5.18 -1.58
N ALA A 208 -4.07 -4.71 -0.77
CA ALA A 208 -3.80 -4.23 0.59
C ALA A 208 -3.27 -5.36 1.50
N LEU A 209 -3.89 -6.55 1.42
CA LEU A 209 -3.41 -7.75 2.12
C LEU A 209 -1.98 -8.13 1.70
N GLY A 210 -1.71 -8.14 0.39
CA GLY A 210 -0.36 -8.40 -0.15
C GLY A 210 0.68 -7.44 0.40
N ARG A 211 0.38 -6.14 0.43
CA ARG A 211 1.28 -5.10 0.98
C ARG A 211 1.54 -5.26 2.47
N ILE A 212 0.52 -5.59 3.25
CA ILE A 212 0.66 -5.85 4.69
C ILE A 212 1.55 -7.08 4.93
N CYS A 213 1.35 -8.15 4.16
CA CYS A 213 2.19 -9.34 4.24
C CYS A 213 3.64 -9.04 3.81
N GLU A 214 3.87 -8.24 2.76
CA GLU A 214 5.21 -7.80 2.36
C GLU A 214 5.91 -6.99 3.46
N ALA A 215 5.22 -6.02 4.06
CA ALA A 215 5.75 -5.24 5.19
C ALA A 215 6.12 -6.14 6.38
N SER A 216 5.37 -7.22 6.56
CA SER A 216 5.60 -8.25 7.59
C SER A 216 6.59 -9.35 7.16
N GLN A 217 7.20 -9.25 5.98
CA GLN A 217 8.09 -10.25 5.37
C GLN A 217 7.46 -11.65 5.19
N GLN A 218 6.13 -11.72 5.15
CA GLN A 218 5.35 -12.93 4.88
C GLN A 218 5.23 -13.16 3.37
N TRP A 219 6.38 -13.36 2.70
CA TRP A 219 6.50 -13.39 1.24
C TRP A 219 5.62 -14.44 0.56
N SER A 220 5.48 -15.62 1.17
CA SER A 220 4.63 -16.69 0.64
C SER A 220 3.17 -16.28 0.61
N GLN A 221 2.64 -15.70 1.69
CA GLN A 221 1.26 -15.21 1.77
C GLN A 221 1.02 -14.03 0.83
N ALA A 222 1.96 -13.07 0.77
CA ALA A 222 1.88 -11.94 -0.15
C ALA A 222 1.74 -12.41 -1.61
N SER A 223 2.50 -13.44 -2.01
CA SER A 223 2.43 -14.00 -3.36
C SER A 223 1.05 -14.58 -3.70
N VAL A 224 0.32 -15.11 -2.71
CA VAL A 224 -1.03 -15.67 -2.91
C VAL A 224 -2.03 -14.55 -3.16
N TYR A 225 -1.99 -13.47 -2.37
CA TYR A 225 -2.90 -12.34 -2.58
C TYR A 225 -2.65 -11.63 -3.91
N TYR A 226 -1.38 -11.44 -4.31
CA TYR A 226 -1.08 -10.90 -5.63
C TYR A 226 -1.49 -11.85 -6.77
N ALA A 227 -1.45 -13.18 -6.56
CA ALA A 227 -1.99 -14.12 -7.54
C ALA A 227 -3.48 -13.91 -7.79
N MET A 228 -4.27 -13.60 -6.75
CA MET A 228 -5.70 -13.28 -6.91
C MET A 228 -5.90 -12.10 -7.88
N VAL A 229 -5.07 -11.07 -7.76
CA VAL A 229 -5.13 -9.87 -8.64
C VAL A 229 -4.71 -10.23 -10.07
N VAL A 230 -3.60 -10.96 -10.23
CA VAL A 230 -3.08 -11.37 -11.55
C VAL A 230 -4.08 -12.26 -12.29
N ASN A 231 -4.77 -13.17 -11.60
CA ASN A 231 -5.75 -14.06 -12.22
C ASN A 231 -6.97 -13.30 -12.79
N HIS A 232 -7.36 -12.18 -12.17
CA HIS A 232 -8.46 -11.34 -12.66
C HIS A 232 -8.01 -10.36 -13.75
N PHE A 233 -6.73 -9.97 -13.76
CA PHE A 233 -6.17 -9.00 -14.69
C PHE A 233 -4.82 -9.48 -15.24
N PRO A 234 -4.81 -10.52 -16.10
CA PRO A 234 -3.58 -11.20 -16.53
C PRO A 234 -2.63 -10.31 -17.34
N GLU A 235 -3.18 -9.29 -18.02
CA GLU A 235 -2.46 -8.29 -18.82
C GLU A 235 -1.73 -7.25 -17.97
N ASN A 236 -2.08 -7.11 -16.68
CA ASN A 236 -1.43 -6.13 -15.81
C ASN A 236 -0.11 -6.69 -15.25
N HIS A 237 0.98 -6.41 -15.96
CA HIS A 237 2.31 -6.85 -15.59
C HIS A 237 2.84 -6.27 -14.27
N VAL A 238 2.28 -5.15 -13.76
CA VAL A 238 2.72 -4.57 -12.48
C VAL A 238 2.52 -5.57 -11.34
N TRP A 239 1.33 -6.18 -11.23
CA TRP A 239 1.03 -7.14 -10.16
C TRP A 239 1.72 -8.48 -10.39
N ARG A 240 1.94 -8.86 -11.64
CA ARG A 240 2.71 -10.05 -12.00
C ARG A 240 4.16 -9.96 -11.50
N LYS A 241 4.81 -8.81 -11.73
CA LYS A 241 6.16 -8.54 -11.20
C LYS A 241 6.21 -8.53 -9.68
N GLN A 242 5.23 -7.91 -9.03
CA GLN A 242 5.16 -7.90 -7.55
C GLN A 242 4.98 -9.32 -6.99
N ARG A 243 4.15 -10.15 -7.61
CA ARG A 243 4.04 -11.57 -7.29
C ARG A 243 5.37 -12.30 -7.49
N ALA A 244 6.04 -12.10 -8.62
CA ALA A 244 7.33 -12.72 -8.93
C ALA A 244 8.40 -12.38 -7.88
N ARG A 245 8.44 -11.12 -7.44
CA ARG A 245 9.32 -10.66 -6.35
C ARG A 245 9.02 -11.37 -5.03
N CYS A 246 7.75 -11.47 -4.65
CA CYS A 246 7.34 -12.22 -3.45
C CYS A 246 7.75 -13.70 -3.54
N LEU A 247 7.54 -14.33 -4.71
CA LEU A 247 7.95 -15.72 -4.95
C LEU A 247 9.47 -15.89 -4.81
N TYR A 248 10.24 -14.96 -5.37
CA TYR A 248 11.70 -14.94 -5.25
C TYR A 248 12.15 -14.85 -3.78
N TYR A 249 11.62 -13.91 -3.00
CA TYR A 249 11.98 -13.77 -1.58
C TYR A 249 11.49 -14.92 -0.70
N SER A 250 10.42 -15.62 -1.11
CA SER A 250 9.95 -16.85 -0.46
C SER A 250 10.81 -18.07 -0.78
N GLY A 251 11.74 -17.98 -1.74
CA GLY A 251 12.59 -19.08 -2.21
C GLY A 251 11.92 -19.97 -3.27
N ASN A 252 10.72 -19.63 -3.74
CA ASN A 252 10.05 -20.33 -4.83
C ASN A 252 10.58 -19.82 -6.18
N PHE A 253 11.85 -20.16 -6.46
CA PHE A 253 12.56 -19.66 -7.64
C PHE A 253 11.91 -20.12 -8.94
N THR A 254 11.38 -21.35 -9.00
CA THR A 254 10.71 -21.89 -10.19
C THR A 254 9.53 -21.03 -10.63
N ALA A 255 8.61 -20.74 -9.70
CA ALA A 255 7.45 -19.90 -10.01
C ALA A 255 7.86 -18.44 -10.26
N ALA A 256 8.88 -17.92 -9.55
CA ALA A 256 9.40 -16.58 -9.80
C ALA A 256 9.96 -16.44 -11.22
N PHE A 257 10.74 -17.42 -11.68
CA PHE A 257 11.31 -17.46 -13.03
C PHE A 257 10.22 -17.48 -14.10
N GLU A 258 9.17 -18.28 -13.92
CA GLU A 258 8.04 -18.34 -14.85
C GLU A 258 7.35 -16.97 -14.97
N GLU A 259 7.04 -16.33 -13.84
CA GLU A 259 6.36 -15.03 -13.83
C GLU A 259 7.22 -13.91 -14.45
N PHE A 260 8.52 -13.87 -14.13
CA PHE A 260 9.45 -12.93 -14.75
C PHE A 260 9.62 -13.19 -16.25
N SER A 261 9.66 -14.46 -16.67
CA SER A 261 9.75 -14.82 -18.09
C SER A 261 8.51 -14.36 -18.86
N THR A 262 7.31 -14.51 -18.28
CA THR A 262 6.08 -14.00 -18.88
C THR A 262 6.09 -12.47 -18.99
N CYS A 263 6.56 -11.75 -17.97
CA CYS A 263 6.73 -10.30 -18.05
C CYS A 263 7.70 -9.89 -19.17
N GLN A 264 8.88 -10.52 -19.26
CA GLN A 264 9.88 -10.19 -20.27
C GLN A 264 9.38 -10.47 -21.70
N LYS A 265 8.63 -11.56 -21.92
CA LYS A 265 8.11 -11.92 -23.24
C LYS A 265 7.09 -10.91 -23.77
N ASN A 266 6.24 -10.38 -22.89
CA ASN A 266 5.19 -9.45 -23.28
C ASN A 266 5.71 -8.02 -23.40
N ASP A 267 6.58 -7.60 -22.48
CA ASP A 267 7.21 -6.29 -22.49
C ASP A 267 8.66 -6.39 -21.96
N PRO A 268 9.65 -6.45 -22.86
CA PRO A 268 11.06 -6.56 -22.51
C PRO A 268 11.60 -5.41 -21.65
N GLU A 269 11.00 -4.21 -21.71
CA GLU A 269 11.43 -3.04 -20.94
C GLU A 269 10.66 -2.89 -19.61
N SER A 270 9.70 -3.78 -19.34
CA SER A 270 8.89 -3.71 -18.13
C SER A 270 9.68 -4.00 -16.85
N LEU A 271 10.74 -4.80 -16.90
CA LEU A 271 11.50 -5.23 -15.73
C LEU A 271 12.52 -4.16 -15.32
N SER A 272 12.46 -3.71 -14.07
CA SER A 272 13.51 -2.89 -13.47
C SER A 272 14.81 -3.69 -13.32
N LEU A 273 15.95 -3.00 -13.17
CA LEU A 273 17.25 -3.64 -12.96
C LEU A 273 17.24 -4.67 -11.81
N ALA A 274 16.61 -4.32 -10.68
CA ALA A 274 16.47 -5.23 -9.54
C ALA A 274 15.67 -6.50 -9.89
N GLU A 275 14.59 -6.35 -10.66
CA GLU A 275 13.77 -7.47 -11.12
C GLU A 275 14.51 -8.35 -12.14
N MET A 276 15.30 -7.75 -13.04
CA MET A 276 16.14 -8.49 -13.99
C MET A 276 17.24 -9.29 -13.27
N ILE A 277 17.86 -8.72 -12.23
CA ILE A 277 18.85 -9.45 -11.40
C ILE A 277 18.17 -10.60 -10.68
N ALA A 278 17.01 -10.37 -10.04
CA ALA A 278 16.24 -11.43 -9.36
C ALA A 278 15.80 -12.53 -10.34
N PHE A 279 15.46 -12.18 -11.58
CA PHE A 279 15.12 -13.13 -12.62
C PHE A 279 16.33 -13.99 -13.04
N GLY A 280 17.49 -13.37 -13.26
CA GLY A 280 18.74 -14.07 -13.56
C GLY A 280 19.18 -14.98 -12.42
N ASP A 281 19.07 -14.53 -11.17
CA ASP A 281 19.39 -15.35 -10.00
C ASP A 281 18.39 -16.49 -9.83
N ALA A 282 17.09 -16.27 -10.03
CA ALA A 282 16.10 -17.34 -10.05
C ALA A 282 16.47 -18.42 -11.09
N ALA A 283 16.86 -18.02 -12.30
CA ALA A 283 17.34 -18.93 -13.33
C ALA A 283 18.58 -19.73 -12.88
N LEU A 284 19.54 -19.06 -12.24
CA LEU A 284 20.73 -19.67 -11.68
C LEU A 284 20.40 -20.71 -10.59
N GLN A 285 19.48 -20.40 -9.68
CA GLN A 285 19.07 -21.31 -8.59
C GLN A 285 18.34 -22.55 -9.10
N ILE A 286 17.53 -22.42 -10.17
CA ILE A 286 16.84 -23.55 -10.80
C ILE A 286 17.81 -24.42 -11.62
N GLY A 287 18.97 -23.88 -12.00
CA GLY A 287 19.94 -24.54 -12.88
C GLY A 287 19.69 -24.28 -14.37
N ASN A 288 18.86 -23.28 -14.71
CA ASN A 288 18.76 -22.78 -16.09
C ASN A 288 19.93 -21.82 -16.37
N LEU A 289 21.12 -22.41 -16.51
CA LEU A 289 22.37 -21.68 -16.62
C LEU A 289 22.51 -20.92 -17.95
N GLU A 290 21.76 -21.32 -18.98
CA GLU A 290 21.69 -20.61 -20.26
C GLU A 290 20.99 -19.29 -20.13
N GLN A 291 19.78 -19.30 -19.58
CA GLN A 291 19.04 -18.06 -19.37
C GLN A 291 19.73 -17.15 -18.37
N ALA A 292 20.27 -17.70 -17.28
CA ALA A 292 21.02 -16.92 -16.29
C ALA A 292 22.21 -16.18 -16.92
N GLN A 293 23.00 -16.88 -17.75
CA GLN A 293 24.14 -16.27 -18.43
C GLN A 293 23.70 -15.14 -19.37
N LEU A 294 22.69 -15.39 -20.22
CA LEU A 294 22.16 -14.39 -21.15
C LEU A 294 21.71 -13.11 -20.42
N LEU A 295 20.95 -13.28 -19.34
CA LEU A 295 20.45 -12.15 -18.54
C LEU A 295 21.58 -11.36 -17.91
N PHE A 296 22.55 -12.04 -17.26
CA PHE A 296 23.63 -11.33 -16.61
C PHE A 296 24.62 -10.69 -17.60
N ASP A 297 24.86 -11.31 -18.75
CA ASP A 297 25.68 -10.73 -19.82
C ASP A 297 25.01 -9.48 -20.41
N ASP A 298 23.70 -9.51 -20.66
CA ASP A 298 22.92 -8.35 -21.11
C ASP A 298 22.98 -7.19 -20.10
N ILE A 299 22.72 -7.48 -18.82
CA ILE A 299 22.79 -6.47 -17.74
C ILE A 299 24.21 -5.89 -17.65
N SER A 300 25.24 -6.73 -17.68
CA SER A 300 26.64 -6.31 -17.60
C SER A 300 27.02 -5.38 -18.76
N VAL A 301 26.64 -5.71 -20.00
CA VAL A 301 26.94 -4.88 -21.18
C VAL A 301 26.19 -3.55 -21.11
N LYS A 302 24.88 -3.56 -20.82
CA LYS A 302 24.05 -2.34 -20.72
C LYS A 302 24.56 -1.37 -19.67
N HIS A 303 25.08 -1.89 -18.56
CA HIS A 303 25.64 -1.10 -17.47
C HIS A 303 27.18 -1.01 -17.50
N GLN A 304 27.80 -1.20 -18.68
CA GLN A 304 29.24 -0.99 -18.91
C GLN A 304 30.15 -1.72 -17.89
N ARG A 305 29.69 -2.85 -17.35
CA ARG A 305 30.39 -3.64 -16.33
C ARG A 305 30.69 -2.84 -15.05
N GLU A 306 29.80 -1.93 -14.68
CA GLU A 306 29.90 -1.11 -13.46
C GLU A 306 29.25 -1.76 -12.23
N LEU A 307 28.52 -2.86 -12.40
CA LEU A 307 27.75 -3.49 -11.32
C LEU A 307 28.50 -4.70 -10.75
N LEU A 308 29.20 -4.50 -9.61
CA LEU A 308 29.96 -5.54 -8.91
C LEU A 308 29.14 -6.82 -8.70
N HIS A 309 27.91 -6.67 -8.18
CA HIS A 309 27.02 -7.80 -7.88
C HIS A 309 26.70 -8.64 -9.13
N VAL A 310 26.53 -7.99 -10.28
CA VAL A 310 26.26 -8.68 -11.55
C VAL A 310 27.50 -9.44 -12.01
N GLU A 311 28.70 -8.87 -11.90
CA GLU A 311 29.94 -9.58 -12.26
C GLU A 311 30.21 -10.81 -11.38
N ILE A 312 29.87 -10.72 -10.09
CA ILE A 312 29.90 -11.87 -9.17
C ILE A 312 28.95 -12.97 -9.66
N LEU A 313 27.70 -12.62 -9.99
CA LEU A 313 26.69 -13.57 -10.47
C LEU A 313 27.08 -14.18 -11.84
N ARG A 314 27.70 -13.40 -12.74
CA ARG A 314 28.27 -13.89 -14.00
C ARG A 314 29.37 -14.91 -13.77
N GLY A 315 30.29 -14.61 -12.85
CA GLY A 315 31.36 -15.54 -12.45
C GLY A 315 30.80 -16.85 -11.89
N LEU A 316 29.84 -16.77 -10.97
CA LEU A 316 29.15 -17.93 -10.39
C LEU A 316 28.41 -18.74 -11.46
N CYS A 317 27.73 -18.09 -12.39
CA CYS A 317 27.05 -18.74 -13.50
C CYS A 317 28.06 -19.50 -14.39
N ALA A 318 29.18 -18.89 -14.75
CA ALA A 318 30.24 -19.53 -15.54
C ALA A 318 30.87 -20.73 -14.81
N ILE A 319 31.06 -20.65 -13.49
CA ILE A 319 31.53 -21.77 -12.67
C ILE A 319 30.53 -22.93 -12.71
N ASN A 320 29.23 -22.64 -12.49
CA ASN A 320 28.18 -23.65 -12.50
C ASN A 320 28.02 -24.33 -13.88
N ARG A 321 28.36 -23.62 -14.96
CA ARG A 321 28.39 -24.18 -16.33
C ARG A 321 29.64 -25.02 -16.63
N GLY A 322 30.64 -25.05 -15.74
CA GLY A 322 31.93 -25.68 -16.00
C GLY A 322 32.85 -24.87 -16.93
N GLN A 323 32.54 -23.59 -17.17
CA GLN A 323 33.33 -22.71 -18.03
C GLN A 323 34.47 -22.04 -17.23
N SER A 324 35.39 -22.85 -16.70
CA SER A 324 36.43 -22.38 -15.77
C SER A 324 37.28 -21.24 -16.31
N THR A 325 37.66 -21.27 -17.60
CA THR A 325 38.46 -20.20 -18.23
C THR A 325 37.69 -18.87 -18.30
N SER A 326 36.40 -18.93 -18.66
CA SER A 326 35.53 -17.75 -18.70
C SER A 326 35.34 -17.17 -17.30
N ALA A 327 35.05 -18.03 -16.31
CA ALA A 327 34.92 -17.64 -14.92
C ALA A 327 36.18 -16.93 -14.40
N LYS A 328 37.37 -17.49 -14.65
CA LYS A 328 38.66 -16.87 -14.28
C LYS A 328 38.79 -15.47 -14.88
N ASN A 329 38.49 -15.31 -16.16
CA ASN A 329 38.61 -14.02 -16.86
C ASN A 329 37.63 -12.98 -16.31
N ILE A 330 36.37 -13.34 -16.09
CA ILE A 330 35.33 -12.47 -15.52
C ILE A 330 35.78 -11.99 -14.13
N ILE A 331 36.13 -12.93 -13.25
CA ILE A 331 36.49 -12.63 -11.85
C ILE A 331 37.80 -11.85 -11.77
N ALA A 332 38.80 -12.18 -12.59
CA ALA A 332 40.05 -11.42 -12.65
C ALA A 332 39.83 -9.98 -13.10
N THR A 333 38.94 -9.76 -14.07
CA THR A 333 38.57 -8.41 -14.54
C THR A 333 37.84 -7.64 -13.45
N ALA A 334 36.87 -8.28 -12.79
CA ALA A 334 36.15 -7.67 -11.67
C ALA A 334 37.09 -7.31 -10.50
N ARG A 335 38.06 -8.17 -10.17
CA ARG A 335 39.04 -7.91 -9.10
C ARG A 335 39.99 -6.75 -9.40
N LYS A 336 40.31 -6.49 -10.67
CA LYS A 336 41.08 -5.28 -11.03
C LYS A 336 40.30 -4.01 -10.71
N LYS A 337 38.97 -4.06 -10.82
CA LYS A 337 38.08 -2.94 -10.60
C LYS A 337 37.67 -2.77 -9.13
N TRP A 338 37.42 -3.88 -8.44
CA TRP A 338 37.07 -3.92 -7.01
C TRP A 338 38.05 -4.80 -6.24
N PRO A 339 39.29 -4.33 -6.01
CA PRO A 339 40.36 -5.14 -5.43
C PRO A 339 40.15 -5.48 -3.94
N THR A 340 39.37 -4.66 -3.22
CA THR A 340 39.11 -4.81 -1.79
C THR A 340 37.90 -5.69 -1.47
N ASP A 341 37.16 -6.16 -2.48
CA ASP A 341 35.95 -6.95 -2.25
C ASP A 341 36.30 -8.42 -1.96
N GLU A 342 35.95 -8.89 -0.77
CA GLU A 342 36.23 -10.26 -0.32
C GLU A 342 35.39 -11.31 -1.06
N THR A 343 34.19 -10.97 -1.53
CA THR A 343 33.31 -11.94 -2.19
C THR A 343 33.89 -12.41 -3.52
N LEU A 344 34.60 -11.53 -4.24
CA LEU A 344 35.33 -11.93 -5.45
C LEU A 344 36.45 -12.93 -5.17
N LEU A 345 37.08 -12.89 -3.98
CA LEU A 345 38.07 -13.90 -3.57
C LEU A 345 37.40 -15.24 -3.27
N GLU A 346 36.28 -15.21 -2.56
CA GLU A 346 35.51 -16.41 -2.27
C GLU A 346 35.03 -17.09 -3.55
N VAL A 347 34.50 -16.32 -4.51
CA VAL A 347 34.05 -16.86 -5.80
C VAL A 347 35.22 -17.36 -6.64
N ALA A 348 36.38 -16.68 -6.63
CA ALA A 348 37.58 -17.18 -7.30
C ALA A 348 38.04 -18.54 -6.77
N ALA A 349 37.91 -18.77 -5.46
CA ALA A 349 38.27 -20.03 -4.82
C ALA A 349 37.32 -21.20 -5.20
N LEU A 350 36.13 -20.91 -5.72
CA LEU A 350 35.18 -21.92 -6.20
C LEU A 350 35.51 -22.43 -7.61
N ILE A 351 36.43 -21.79 -8.34
CA ILE A 351 36.78 -22.20 -9.70
C ILE A 351 37.55 -23.54 -9.64
N PRO A 352 37.09 -24.59 -10.36
CA PRO A 352 37.82 -25.85 -10.41
C PRO A 352 39.23 -25.67 -10.97
N PRO A 353 40.25 -26.36 -10.42
CA PRO A 353 41.58 -26.39 -11.03
C PRO A 353 41.47 -26.96 -12.44
N GLU A 354 42.25 -26.41 -13.38
CA GLU A 354 42.30 -26.94 -14.73
C GLU A 354 42.78 -28.40 -14.67
N GLN A 355 41.95 -29.33 -15.13
CA GLN A 355 42.40 -30.69 -15.39
C GLN A 355 43.36 -30.61 -16.57
N PHE A 356 44.66 -30.52 -16.29
CA PHE A 356 45.67 -30.82 -17.28
C PHE A 356 45.46 -32.28 -17.68
N THR A 357 44.83 -32.51 -18.84
CA THR A 357 44.98 -33.79 -19.53
C THR A 357 46.45 -33.88 -19.90
N VAL A 358 47.23 -34.55 -19.05
CA VAL A 358 48.56 -35.03 -19.39
C VAL A 358 48.35 -35.94 -20.59
N ARG A 359 48.70 -35.45 -21.78
CA ARG A 359 48.72 -36.24 -23.02
C ARG A 359 49.99 -37.06 -23.07
#